data_AF-A0AAU8CF85-F1
#
_entry.id   AF-A0AAU8CF85-F1
#
_cell.length_a   1.000
_cell.length_b   1.000
_cell.length_c   1.000
_cell.angle_alpha   90.00
_cell.angle_beta   90.00
_cell.angle_gamma   90.00
#
_symmetry.space_group_name_H-M   'P 1'
#
loop_
_entity.id
_entity.type
_entity.pdbx_description
1 polymer ?
#
loop_
_entity_poly.entity_id
_entity_poly.type
_entity_poly.pdbx_seq_one_letter_code
_entity_poly.pdbx_strand_id
1 'polypeptide(L)'
;MRLAVMGAGDVGRSVAELAGEYGHTVTAFADSASAVVEPDGIDVDAALAHKDDVGRVGEGDPADALGAEYDALVEATPTTLGDAHPGFEHVRAALEADRHAVLANKGPVAERYDDLRELEADSDGSIRFEATVAGAIPALSTIDGVGAERVTAARGVLNGTANFILTRMATDGLDYEHVLAEAQDLGVAEADPTFDVEGTDAALKCAILANVIHGGGYSLEDVDVEGITDVPPSALELAAEDGRTVRLIGEVTEDGARVGPRLVPENHTLAVSGTMNIVQLETEHAGRLNLSGRGAGGPETATAVLSDVDRLS
;
A
#
# COMPACT_ATOMS: atom_id res chain seq x y z
N MET A 1 -19.15 -10.78 -5.93
CA MET A 1 -18.38 -11.83 -5.20
C MET A 1 -18.72 -11.78 -3.72
N ARG A 2 -18.61 -12.91 -3.04
CA ARG A 2 -18.64 -13.04 -1.57
C ARG A 2 -17.24 -12.85 -1.01
N LEU A 3 -17.09 -12.00 -0.01
CA LEU A 3 -15.80 -11.56 0.53
C LEU A 3 -15.64 -11.98 1.99
N ALA A 4 -14.47 -12.51 2.32
CA ALA A 4 -13.98 -12.56 3.69
C ALA A 4 -12.95 -11.46 3.90
N VAL A 5 -13.20 -10.52 4.81
CA VAL A 5 -12.31 -9.39 5.09
C VAL A 5 -11.55 -9.66 6.39
N MET A 6 -10.22 -9.77 6.30
CA MET A 6 -9.33 -9.95 7.44
C MET A 6 -8.64 -8.62 7.77
N GLY A 7 -8.82 -8.16 9.01
CA GLY A 7 -8.36 -6.86 9.48
C GLY A 7 -9.50 -5.84 9.52
N ALA A 8 -9.71 -5.22 10.68
CA ALA A 8 -10.78 -4.25 10.93
C ALA A 8 -10.25 -2.84 11.27
N GLY A 9 -9.04 -2.52 10.79
CA GLY A 9 -8.52 -1.14 10.79
C GLY A 9 -9.18 -0.29 9.71
N ASP A 10 -8.64 0.90 9.46
CA ASP A 10 -9.24 1.88 8.52
C ASP A 10 -9.52 1.31 7.13
N VAL A 11 -8.59 0.52 6.59
CA VAL A 11 -8.75 -0.10 5.26
C VAL A 11 -9.84 -1.16 5.28
N GLY A 12 -9.78 -2.13 6.20
CA GLY A 12 -10.74 -3.22 6.26
C GLY A 12 -12.16 -2.75 6.58
N ARG A 13 -12.32 -1.75 7.46
CA ARG A 13 -13.59 -1.03 7.66
C ARG A 13 -14.10 -0.44 6.34
N SER A 14 -13.27 0.34 5.66
CA SER A 14 -13.68 1.00 4.42
C SER A 14 -14.04 0.00 3.31
N VAL A 15 -13.32 -1.13 3.22
CA VAL A 15 -13.69 -2.21 2.30
C VAL A 15 -15.05 -2.80 2.65
N ALA A 16 -15.28 -3.10 3.93
CA ALA A 16 -16.56 -3.67 4.36
C ALA A 16 -17.74 -2.73 4.09
N GLU A 17 -17.58 -1.43 4.39
CA GLU A 17 -18.59 -0.39 4.14
C GLU A 17 -18.88 -0.23 2.64
N LEU A 18 -17.84 -0.19 1.80
CA LEU A 18 -17.98 0.09 0.36
C LEU A 18 -18.30 -1.14 -0.49
N ALA A 19 -18.08 -2.36 0.00
CA ALA A 19 -18.25 -3.59 -0.77
C ALA A 19 -19.64 -3.70 -1.44
N GLY A 20 -20.70 -3.29 -0.74
CA GLY A 20 -22.06 -3.31 -1.26
C GLY A 20 -22.28 -2.35 -2.44
N GLU A 21 -21.59 -1.22 -2.47
CA GLU A 21 -21.66 -0.25 -3.58
C GLU A 21 -21.01 -0.79 -4.86
N TYR A 22 -19.99 -1.66 -4.70
CA TYR A 22 -19.32 -2.36 -5.80
C TYR A 22 -20.02 -3.68 -6.18
N GLY A 23 -21.14 -4.02 -5.53
CA GLY A 23 -21.90 -5.23 -5.84
C GLY A 23 -21.32 -6.52 -5.27
N HIS A 24 -20.49 -6.41 -4.22
CA HIS A 24 -19.99 -7.54 -3.45
C HIS A 24 -20.74 -7.69 -2.12
N THR A 25 -20.62 -8.86 -1.51
CA THR A 25 -21.25 -9.18 -0.23
C THR A 25 -20.17 -9.63 0.74
N VAL A 26 -20.08 -9.00 1.91
CA VAL A 26 -19.17 -9.44 2.97
C VAL A 26 -19.84 -10.58 3.72
N THR A 27 -19.28 -11.79 3.65
CA THR A 27 -19.82 -12.98 4.36
C THR A 27 -19.02 -13.30 5.62
N ALA A 28 -17.80 -12.79 5.73
CA ALA A 28 -17.01 -12.87 6.95
C ALA A 28 -16.20 -11.60 7.16
N PHE A 29 -16.10 -11.15 8.41
CA PHE A 29 -15.28 -10.01 8.81
C PHE A 29 -14.60 -10.30 10.13
N ALA A 30 -13.27 -10.14 10.17
CA ALA A 30 -12.47 -10.44 11.35
C ALA A 30 -11.51 -9.30 11.71
N ASP A 31 -11.30 -9.13 13.00
CA ASP A 31 -10.16 -8.40 13.55
C ASP A 31 -9.15 -9.37 14.17
N SER A 32 -8.19 -8.87 14.95
CA SER A 32 -7.15 -9.71 15.56
C SER A 32 -7.65 -10.65 16.66
N ALA A 33 -8.88 -10.50 17.16
CA ALA A 33 -9.38 -11.22 18.33
C ALA A 33 -10.82 -11.76 18.18
N SER A 34 -11.49 -11.45 17.08
CA SER A 34 -12.88 -11.82 16.86
C SER A 34 -13.24 -11.86 15.38
N ALA A 35 -14.32 -12.58 15.09
CA ALA A 35 -14.96 -12.61 13.79
C ALA A 35 -16.49 -12.57 13.90
N VAL A 36 -17.11 -12.15 12.80
CA VAL A 36 -18.52 -12.38 12.49
C VAL A 36 -18.59 -13.07 11.12
N VAL A 37 -19.41 -14.11 11.01
CA VAL A 37 -19.57 -14.91 9.80
C VAL A 37 -21.06 -15.16 9.57
N GLU A 38 -21.53 -14.82 8.37
CA GLU A 38 -22.89 -15.10 7.90
C GLU A 38 -22.82 -15.43 6.39
N PRO A 39 -23.11 -16.68 5.97
CA PRO A 39 -22.97 -17.11 4.58
C PRO A 39 -23.76 -16.28 3.56
N ASP A 40 -24.91 -15.73 3.97
CA ASP A 40 -25.77 -14.90 3.12
C ASP A 40 -25.41 -13.40 3.17
N GLY A 41 -24.40 -13.03 3.96
CA GLY A 41 -23.93 -11.67 4.15
C GLY A 41 -24.16 -11.15 5.57
N ILE A 42 -23.13 -10.51 6.15
CA ILE A 42 -23.21 -9.90 7.48
C ILE A 42 -23.90 -8.54 7.43
N ASP A 43 -24.42 -8.10 8.58
CA ASP A 43 -24.75 -6.69 8.81
C ASP A 43 -23.45 -5.92 9.16
N VAL A 44 -22.86 -5.27 8.15
CA VAL A 44 -21.59 -4.55 8.27
C VAL A 44 -21.71 -3.40 9.27
N ASP A 45 -22.81 -2.63 9.24
CA ASP A 45 -23.02 -1.50 10.15
C ASP A 45 -23.08 -1.99 11.61
N ALA A 46 -23.76 -3.12 11.85
CA ALA A 46 -23.82 -3.72 13.19
C ALA A 46 -22.45 -4.23 13.65
N ALA A 47 -21.67 -4.86 12.77
CA ALA A 47 -20.33 -5.35 13.10
C ALA A 47 -19.36 -4.21 13.45
N LEU A 48 -19.43 -3.09 12.71
CA LEU A 48 -18.60 -1.91 12.95
C LEU A 48 -19.04 -1.16 14.21
N ALA A 49 -20.34 -1.00 14.43
CA ALA A 49 -20.85 -0.43 15.68
C ALA A 49 -20.40 -1.28 16.89
N HIS A 50 -20.45 -2.60 16.78
CA HIS A 50 -19.94 -3.50 17.82
C HIS A 50 -18.43 -3.30 18.05
N LYS A 51 -17.66 -3.13 16.98
CA LYS A 51 -16.22 -2.85 17.06
C LYS A 51 -15.93 -1.55 17.80
N ASP A 52 -16.70 -0.50 17.52
CA ASP A 52 -16.54 0.81 18.16
C ASP A 52 -16.94 0.78 19.64
N ASP A 53 -17.99 0.03 19.99
CA ASP A 53 -18.52 -0.01 21.35
C ASP A 53 -17.72 -0.92 22.30
N VAL A 54 -17.31 -2.11 21.82
CA VAL A 54 -16.69 -3.15 22.68
C VAL A 54 -15.32 -3.63 22.20
N GLY A 55 -14.81 -3.10 21.09
CA GLY A 55 -13.48 -3.44 20.57
C GLY A 55 -13.39 -4.76 19.83
N ARG A 56 -14.52 -5.37 19.45
CA ARG A 56 -14.61 -6.65 18.71
C ARG A 56 -15.61 -6.53 17.57
N VAL A 57 -15.36 -7.18 16.42
CA VAL A 57 -16.32 -7.19 15.29
C VAL A 57 -17.45 -8.21 15.47
N GLY A 58 -17.27 -9.17 16.40
CA GLY A 58 -18.25 -10.20 16.72
C GLY A 58 -17.77 -11.11 17.85
N GLU A 59 -18.37 -12.30 17.94
CA GLU A 59 -18.09 -13.27 19.01
C GLU A 59 -17.31 -14.51 18.54
N GLY A 60 -17.18 -14.72 17.23
CA GLY A 60 -16.46 -15.86 16.64
C GLY A 60 -14.95 -15.73 16.75
N ASP A 61 -14.24 -16.81 16.44
CA ASP A 61 -12.78 -16.82 16.35
C ASP A 61 -12.33 -16.28 14.97
N PRO A 62 -11.25 -15.51 14.84
CA PRO A 62 -10.72 -15.07 13.54
C PRO A 62 -10.52 -16.22 12.53
N ALA A 63 -10.19 -17.42 12.99
CA ALA A 63 -10.07 -18.60 12.13
C ALA A 63 -11.40 -19.01 11.48
N ASP A 64 -12.54 -18.71 12.11
CA ASP A 64 -13.87 -19.00 11.54
C ASP A 64 -14.11 -18.17 10.26
N ALA A 65 -13.60 -16.94 10.20
CA ALA A 65 -13.69 -16.10 9.00
C ALA A 65 -12.86 -16.65 7.83
N LEU A 66 -11.65 -17.16 8.11
CA LEU A 66 -10.81 -17.81 7.09
C LEU A 66 -11.46 -19.09 6.56
N GLY A 67 -12.13 -19.85 7.42
CA GLY A 67 -12.85 -21.08 7.07
C GLY A 67 -14.24 -20.88 6.48
N ALA A 68 -14.77 -19.65 6.47
CA ALA A 68 -16.10 -19.33 5.95
C ALA A 68 -16.24 -19.62 4.46
N GLU A 69 -17.46 -19.61 3.93
CA GLU A 69 -17.69 -19.71 2.48
C GLU A 69 -17.60 -18.31 1.84
N TYR A 70 -16.60 -18.12 0.98
CA TYR A 70 -16.36 -16.89 0.22
C TYR A 70 -15.67 -17.19 -1.11
N ASP A 71 -15.71 -16.22 -2.03
CA ASP A 71 -15.08 -16.32 -3.34
C ASP A 71 -13.68 -15.66 -3.33
N ALA A 72 -13.52 -14.56 -2.58
CA ALA A 72 -12.25 -13.86 -2.43
C ALA A 72 -11.96 -13.45 -0.97
N LEU A 73 -10.73 -13.70 -0.52
CA LEU A 73 -10.16 -13.14 0.70
C LEU A 73 -9.70 -11.70 0.43
N VAL A 74 -10.04 -10.78 1.31
CA VAL A 74 -9.41 -9.47 1.41
C VAL A 74 -8.48 -9.46 2.62
N GLU A 75 -7.17 -9.36 2.39
CA GLU A 75 -6.15 -9.30 3.42
C GLU A 75 -5.78 -7.83 3.69
N ALA A 76 -6.38 -7.26 4.75
CA ALA A 76 -6.22 -5.87 5.16
C ALA A 76 -5.68 -5.76 6.60
N THR A 77 -4.94 -6.77 7.07
CA THR A 77 -4.25 -6.68 8.37
C THR A 77 -3.06 -5.72 8.29
N PRO A 78 -2.60 -5.18 9.43
CA PRO A 78 -1.42 -4.32 9.47
C PRO A 78 -0.19 -5.02 8.87
N THR A 79 0.67 -4.23 8.22
CA THR A 79 1.93 -4.73 7.67
C THR A 79 2.88 -5.15 8.79
N THR A 80 3.34 -6.39 8.72
CA THR A 80 4.38 -6.95 9.58
C THR A 80 5.62 -7.25 8.76
N LEU A 81 6.79 -6.95 9.33
CA LEU A 81 8.09 -7.16 8.70
C LEU A 81 8.78 -8.39 9.27
N GLY A 82 9.63 -9.02 8.46
CA GLY A 82 10.47 -10.17 8.79
C GLY A 82 9.85 -11.52 8.48
N ASP A 83 8.62 -11.77 8.92
CA ASP A 83 7.94 -13.06 8.73
C ASP A 83 6.59 -12.95 7.97
N ALA A 84 6.10 -11.73 7.75
CA ALA A 84 4.83 -11.41 7.11
C ALA A 84 3.58 -12.07 7.76
N HIS A 85 3.67 -12.48 9.03
CA HIS A 85 2.53 -13.06 9.75
C HIS A 85 1.63 -11.98 10.38
N PRO A 86 0.31 -12.18 10.42
CA PRO A 86 -0.42 -13.36 9.95
C PRO A 86 -0.82 -13.29 8.47
N GLY A 87 -0.61 -12.17 7.78
CA GLY A 87 -1.13 -11.92 6.43
C GLY A 87 -0.73 -12.98 5.40
N PHE A 88 0.50 -13.48 5.45
CA PHE A 88 0.95 -14.55 4.55
C PHE A 88 0.16 -15.85 4.76
N GLU A 89 -0.12 -16.23 6.01
CA GLU A 89 -0.88 -17.45 6.33
C GLU A 89 -2.35 -17.33 5.95
N HIS A 90 -2.93 -16.13 6.05
CA HIS A 90 -4.28 -15.88 5.55
C HIS A 90 -4.38 -16.17 4.06
N VAL A 91 -3.44 -15.63 3.27
CA VAL A 91 -3.40 -15.78 1.82
C VAL A 91 -3.13 -17.23 1.42
N ARG A 92 -2.18 -17.89 2.08
CA ARG A 92 -1.95 -19.33 1.90
C ARG A 92 -3.23 -20.13 2.12
N ALA A 93 -3.93 -19.91 3.23
CA ALA A 93 -5.15 -20.66 3.54
C ALA A 93 -6.26 -20.45 2.50
N ALA A 94 -6.37 -19.24 1.93
CA ALA A 94 -7.31 -18.96 0.85
C ALA A 94 -6.95 -19.72 -0.44
N LEU A 95 -5.68 -19.67 -0.86
CA LEU A 95 -5.21 -20.32 -2.09
C LEU A 95 -5.24 -21.85 -1.99
N GLU A 96 -4.88 -22.43 -0.83
CA GLU A 96 -5.02 -23.87 -0.56
C GLU A 96 -6.49 -24.35 -0.62
N ALA A 97 -7.44 -23.42 -0.50
CA ALA A 97 -8.87 -23.66 -0.65
C ALA A 97 -9.42 -23.24 -2.03
N ASP A 98 -8.55 -22.97 -3.01
CA ASP A 98 -8.90 -22.53 -4.37
C ASP A 98 -9.69 -21.21 -4.43
N ARG A 99 -9.39 -20.30 -3.50
CA ARG A 99 -10.04 -18.98 -3.40
C ARG A 99 -9.09 -17.87 -3.81
N HIS A 100 -9.63 -16.80 -4.37
CA HIS A 100 -8.83 -15.63 -4.70
C HIS A 100 -8.39 -14.89 -3.44
N ALA A 101 -7.30 -14.11 -3.56
CA ALA A 101 -6.80 -13.24 -2.50
C ALA A 101 -6.49 -11.84 -3.04
N VAL A 102 -6.98 -10.81 -2.35
CA VAL A 102 -6.70 -9.40 -2.62
C VAL A 102 -6.04 -8.79 -1.40
N LEU A 103 -4.82 -8.27 -1.55
CA LEU A 103 -4.03 -7.77 -0.42
C LEU A 103 -3.94 -6.25 -0.43
N ALA A 104 -4.17 -5.64 0.73
CA ALA A 104 -3.70 -4.29 1.07
C ALA A 104 -2.45 -4.33 1.95
N ASN A 105 -2.11 -5.50 2.50
CA ASN A 105 -0.92 -5.71 3.31
C ASN A 105 0.33 -5.88 2.44
N LYS A 106 1.32 -5.00 2.65
CA LYS A 106 2.58 -4.99 1.89
C LYS A 106 3.52 -6.13 2.27
N GLY A 107 3.48 -6.63 3.51
CA GLY A 107 4.46 -7.58 4.05
C GLY A 107 4.58 -8.85 3.21
N PRO A 108 3.49 -9.59 2.97
CA PRO A 108 3.52 -10.80 2.14
C PRO A 108 4.05 -10.54 0.73
N VAL A 109 3.67 -9.42 0.12
CA VAL A 109 4.05 -9.07 -1.26
C VAL A 109 5.51 -8.60 -1.37
N ALA A 110 6.02 -7.91 -0.36
CA ALA A 110 7.38 -7.36 -0.37
C ALA A 110 8.43 -8.40 0.05
N GLU A 111 8.11 -9.29 1.00
CA GLU A 111 9.09 -10.21 1.60
C GLU A 111 8.94 -11.65 1.15
N ARG A 112 7.76 -12.05 0.68
CA ARG A 112 7.41 -13.44 0.36
C ARG A 112 6.79 -13.54 -1.05
N TYR A 113 7.21 -12.67 -1.96
CA TYR A 113 6.64 -12.56 -3.31
C TYR A 113 6.69 -13.89 -4.06
N ASP A 114 7.86 -14.53 -4.10
CA ASP A 114 8.06 -15.77 -4.85
C ASP A 114 7.22 -16.91 -4.24
N ASP A 115 7.16 -17.01 -2.92
CA ASP A 115 6.30 -17.97 -2.22
C ASP A 115 4.81 -17.77 -2.54
N LEU A 116 4.35 -16.51 -2.64
CA LEU A 116 2.98 -16.20 -3.05
C LEU A 116 2.71 -16.66 -4.48
N ARG A 117 3.67 -16.48 -5.41
CA ARG A 117 3.53 -16.93 -6.80
C ARG A 117 3.55 -18.44 -6.95
N GLU A 118 4.33 -19.13 -6.13
CA GLU A 118 4.31 -20.60 -6.05
C GLU A 118 2.94 -21.10 -5.56
N LEU A 119 2.41 -20.51 -4.48
CA LEU A 119 1.08 -20.86 -3.96
C LEU A 119 -0.04 -20.58 -4.97
N GLU A 120 0.04 -19.45 -5.68
CA GLU A 120 -0.93 -19.09 -6.73
C GLU A 120 -0.88 -20.08 -7.90
N ALA A 121 0.30 -20.54 -8.30
CA ALA A 121 0.45 -21.48 -9.41
C ALA A 121 -0.17 -22.86 -9.13
N ASP A 122 -0.28 -23.25 -7.85
CA ASP A 122 -0.87 -24.52 -7.40
C ASP A 122 -2.37 -24.41 -7.07
N SER A 123 -2.98 -23.22 -7.24
CA SER A 123 -4.36 -22.92 -6.89
C SER A 123 -5.21 -22.57 -8.12
N ASP A 124 -6.51 -22.84 -8.10
CA ASP A 124 -7.46 -22.25 -9.05
C ASP A 124 -7.78 -20.76 -8.72
N GLY A 125 -7.33 -20.28 -7.55
CA GLY A 125 -7.40 -18.90 -7.11
C GLY A 125 -6.41 -17.98 -7.82
N SER A 126 -6.49 -16.68 -7.53
CA SER A 126 -5.56 -15.68 -8.06
C SER A 126 -5.30 -14.59 -7.04
N ILE A 127 -4.13 -13.97 -7.14
CA ILE A 127 -3.65 -12.93 -6.23
C ILE A 127 -3.66 -11.57 -6.93
N ARG A 128 -4.23 -10.58 -6.25
CA ARG A 128 -4.14 -9.16 -6.62
C ARG A 128 -3.70 -8.32 -5.41
N PHE A 129 -3.03 -7.20 -5.63
CA PHE A 129 -2.48 -6.37 -4.54
C PHE A 129 -2.22 -4.91 -4.92
N GLU A 130 -3.05 -4.31 -5.77
CA GLU A 130 -2.96 -2.89 -6.18
C GLU A 130 -2.81 -1.95 -4.98
N ALA A 131 -3.61 -2.19 -3.94
CA ALA A 131 -3.65 -1.39 -2.72
C ALA A 131 -2.31 -1.32 -1.96
N THR A 132 -1.38 -2.24 -2.21
CA THR A 132 -0.07 -2.25 -1.55
C THR A 132 0.87 -1.15 -2.04
N VAL A 133 0.65 -0.62 -3.25
CA VAL A 133 1.49 0.42 -3.85
C VAL A 133 0.66 1.65 -4.21
N ALA A 134 0.94 2.75 -3.50
CA ALA A 134 0.42 4.08 -3.80
C ALA A 134 -1.11 4.25 -3.71
N GLY A 135 -1.77 3.48 -2.84
CA GLY A 135 -3.17 3.70 -2.45
C GLY A 135 -4.14 3.47 -3.60
N ALA A 136 -4.90 4.51 -3.98
CA ALA A 136 -5.88 4.42 -5.08
C ALA A 136 -5.25 4.55 -6.48
N ILE A 137 -3.95 4.82 -6.58
CA ILE A 137 -3.26 5.03 -7.86
C ILE A 137 -3.12 3.67 -8.55
N PRO A 138 -3.63 3.48 -9.79
CA PRO A 138 -3.60 2.19 -10.50
C PRO A 138 -2.21 1.89 -11.09
N ALA A 139 -1.19 1.78 -10.23
CA ALA A 139 0.19 1.61 -10.64
C ALA A 139 0.45 0.21 -11.21
N LEU A 140 0.04 -0.83 -10.49
CA LEU A 140 0.30 -2.22 -10.83
C LEU A 140 -0.56 -2.68 -12.01
N SER A 141 -1.84 -2.30 -12.05
CA SER A 141 -2.70 -2.47 -13.23
C SER A 141 -2.13 -1.80 -14.47
N THR A 142 -1.55 -0.60 -14.33
CA THR A 142 -0.95 0.07 -15.49
C THR A 142 0.29 -0.69 -15.98
N ILE A 143 1.12 -1.21 -15.07
CA ILE A 143 2.27 -2.06 -15.42
C ILE A 143 1.80 -3.34 -16.14
N ASP A 144 0.79 -4.02 -15.62
CA ASP A 144 0.17 -5.20 -16.25
C ASP A 144 -0.36 -4.88 -17.65
N GLY A 145 -1.09 -3.76 -17.80
CA GLY A 145 -1.68 -3.34 -19.07
C GLY A 145 -0.68 -2.98 -20.17
N VAL A 146 0.53 -2.49 -19.81
CA VAL A 146 1.61 -2.26 -20.79
C VAL A 146 2.50 -3.49 -21.01
N GLY A 147 2.43 -4.46 -20.11
CA GLY A 147 3.36 -5.58 -19.98
C GLY A 147 4.58 -5.18 -19.17
N ALA A 148 4.80 -5.86 -18.04
CA ALA A 148 5.86 -5.56 -17.08
C ALA A 148 7.25 -5.54 -17.73
N GLU A 149 7.49 -6.43 -18.70
CA GLU A 149 8.75 -6.52 -19.44
C GLU A 149 9.07 -5.28 -20.30
N ARG A 150 8.09 -4.41 -20.55
CA ARG A 150 8.25 -3.16 -21.29
C ARG A 150 8.47 -1.95 -20.40
N VAL A 151 8.41 -2.12 -19.08
CA VAL A 151 8.68 -1.05 -18.11
C VAL A 151 10.17 -1.03 -17.82
N THR A 152 10.85 0.05 -18.22
CA THR A 152 12.30 0.19 -18.06
C THR A 152 12.69 0.84 -16.74
N ALA A 153 11.79 1.64 -16.16
CA ALA A 153 11.97 2.23 -14.84
C ALA A 153 10.64 2.63 -14.20
N ALA A 154 10.57 2.58 -12.88
CA ALA A 154 9.53 3.21 -12.08
C ALA A 154 10.16 4.19 -11.08
N ARG A 155 9.64 5.42 -11.01
CA ARG A 155 10.08 6.45 -10.07
C ARG A 155 8.88 7.08 -9.40
N GLY A 156 8.94 7.40 -8.12
CA GLY A 156 7.77 7.97 -7.46
C GLY A 156 8.03 8.61 -6.12
N VAL A 157 7.10 9.48 -5.75
CA VAL A 157 6.89 9.90 -4.37
C VAL A 157 5.84 8.96 -3.80
N LEU A 158 6.29 8.01 -3.00
CA LEU A 158 5.48 6.86 -2.57
C LEU A 158 5.04 6.93 -1.10
N ASN A 159 5.49 7.94 -0.35
CA ASN A 159 5.14 8.15 1.04
C ASN A 159 4.63 9.58 1.28
N GLY A 160 3.36 9.70 1.68
CA GLY A 160 2.68 10.98 1.85
C GLY A 160 3.19 11.78 3.05
N THR A 161 3.55 11.11 4.15
CA THR A 161 4.08 11.74 5.38
C THR A 161 5.43 12.41 5.12
N ALA A 162 6.38 11.69 4.55
CA ALA A 162 7.69 12.23 4.18
C ALA A 162 7.57 13.36 3.14
N ASN A 163 6.65 13.21 2.17
CA ASN A 163 6.40 14.26 1.19
C ASN A 163 5.83 15.53 1.83
N PHE A 164 4.92 15.38 2.78
CA PHE A 164 4.35 16.49 3.55
C PHE A 164 5.46 17.23 4.31
N ILE A 165 6.28 16.49 5.05
CA ILE A 165 7.38 17.07 5.85
C ILE A 165 8.36 17.84 4.94
N LEU A 166 8.88 17.22 3.88
CA LEU A 166 9.80 17.89 2.95
C LEU A 166 9.16 19.13 2.28
N THR A 167 7.87 19.04 1.92
CA THR A 167 7.12 20.17 1.35
C THR A 167 7.03 21.33 2.34
N ARG A 168 6.66 21.06 3.60
CA ARG A 168 6.51 22.09 4.64
C ARG A 168 7.84 22.70 5.03
N MET A 169 8.89 21.89 5.22
CA MET A 169 10.24 22.38 5.48
C MET A 169 10.73 23.33 4.37
N ALA A 170 10.52 22.96 3.10
CA ALA A 170 10.93 23.78 1.96
C ALA A 170 10.11 25.08 1.83
N THR A 171 8.82 25.07 2.18
CA THR A 171 7.95 26.23 2.05
C THR A 171 8.18 27.27 3.15
N ASP A 172 8.39 26.80 4.38
CA ASP A 172 8.43 27.65 5.56
C ASP A 172 9.85 27.90 6.11
N GLY A 173 10.85 27.19 5.58
CA GLY A 173 12.24 27.29 6.04
C GLY A 173 12.42 26.77 7.49
N LEU A 174 11.59 25.80 7.88
CA LEU A 174 11.59 25.24 9.24
C LEU A 174 12.44 23.97 9.33
N ASP A 175 12.93 23.68 10.53
CA ASP A 175 13.66 22.46 10.81
C ASP A 175 12.75 21.22 10.82
N TYR A 176 13.38 20.06 10.72
CA TYR A 176 12.70 18.77 10.64
C TYR A 176 11.86 18.53 11.91
N GLU A 177 12.41 18.78 13.10
CA GLU A 177 11.71 18.49 14.36
C GLU A 177 10.42 19.31 14.51
N HIS A 178 10.43 20.59 14.11
CA HIS A 178 9.24 21.43 14.19
C HIS A 178 8.15 20.96 13.21
N VAL A 179 8.53 20.66 11.97
CA VAL A 179 7.59 20.21 10.94
C VAL A 179 7.04 18.82 11.26
N LEU A 180 7.85 17.93 11.83
CA LEU A 180 7.38 16.63 12.29
C LEU A 180 6.32 16.78 13.38
N ALA A 181 6.54 17.65 14.36
CA ALA A 181 5.56 17.92 15.41
C ALA A 181 4.24 18.47 14.84
N GLU A 182 4.31 19.37 13.86
CA GLU A 182 3.13 19.86 13.13
C GLU A 182 2.41 18.72 12.38
N ALA A 183 3.16 17.85 11.71
CA ALA A 183 2.60 16.69 11.02
C ALA A 183 1.88 15.73 11.99
N GLN A 184 2.40 15.54 13.20
CA GLN A 184 1.76 14.75 14.25
C GLN A 184 0.48 15.40 14.78
N ASP A 185 0.50 16.71 15.04
CA ASP A 185 -0.67 17.47 15.50
C ASP A 185 -1.81 17.46 14.46
N LEU A 186 -1.47 17.43 13.18
CA LEU A 186 -2.41 17.33 12.06
C LEU A 186 -2.87 15.90 11.77
N GLY A 187 -2.31 14.89 12.45
CA GLY A 187 -2.58 13.48 12.19
C GLY A 187 -2.04 12.96 10.85
N VAL A 188 -1.07 13.68 10.26
CA VAL A 188 -0.36 13.25 9.05
C VAL A 188 0.73 12.23 9.38
N ALA A 189 1.38 12.38 10.53
CA ALA A 189 2.38 11.44 11.04
C ALA A 189 1.90 10.79 12.34
N GLU A 190 2.24 9.52 12.54
CA GLU A 190 2.00 8.84 13.81
C GLU A 190 2.98 9.29 14.91
N ALA A 191 2.71 8.88 16.15
CA ALA A 191 3.58 9.16 17.29
C ALA A 191 5.00 8.58 17.10
N ASP A 192 5.09 7.41 16.48
CA ASP A 192 6.34 6.84 15.97
C ASP A 192 6.34 6.91 14.43
N PRO A 193 7.01 7.92 13.84
CA PRO A 193 7.01 8.14 12.40
C PRO A 193 8.12 7.36 11.67
N THR A 194 8.88 6.52 12.38
CA THR A 194 10.11 5.88 11.88
C THR A 194 9.89 5.18 10.53
N PHE A 195 8.77 4.47 10.40
CA PHE A 195 8.41 3.73 9.19
C PHE A 195 8.29 4.62 7.94
N ASP A 196 7.88 5.88 8.12
CA ASP A 196 7.74 6.86 7.06
C ASP A 196 9.04 7.63 6.80
N VAL A 197 9.63 8.19 7.86
CA VAL A 197 10.73 9.17 7.75
C VAL A 197 12.09 8.53 7.49
N GLU A 198 12.28 7.29 7.90
CA GLU A 198 13.45 6.47 7.53
C GLU A 198 13.25 5.79 6.15
N GLY A 199 12.11 6.01 5.48
CA GLY A 199 11.86 5.55 4.12
C GLY A 199 11.44 4.08 3.99
N THR A 200 11.16 3.38 5.09
CA THR A 200 10.81 1.95 5.08
C THR A 200 9.54 1.66 4.28
N ASP A 201 8.48 2.48 4.45
CA ASP A 201 7.24 2.33 3.68
C ASP A 201 7.46 2.49 2.17
N ALA A 202 8.26 3.49 1.77
CA ALA A 202 8.61 3.72 0.38
C ALA A 202 9.48 2.57 -0.17
N ALA A 203 10.35 2.00 0.66
CA ALA A 203 11.23 0.90 0.29
C ALA A 203 10.44 -0.40 0.05
N LEU A 204 9.47 -0.72 0.90
CA LEU A 204 8.56 -1.85 0.66
C LEU A 204 7.80 -1.70 -0.66
N LYS A 205 7.29 -0.49 -0.95
CA LYS A 205 6.60 -0.20 -2.22
C LYS A 205 7.56 -0.35 -3.41
N CYS A 206 8.83 0.02 -3.27
CA CYS A 206 9.85 -0.20 -4.30
C CYS A 206 10.17 -1.68 -4.49
N ALA A 207 10.28 -2.47 -3.41
CA ALA A 207 10.48 -3.92 -3.50
C ALA A 207 9.32 -4.60 -4.23
N ILE A 208 8.07 -4.22 -3.93
CA ILE A 208 6.88 -4.71 -4.63
C ILE A 208 6.91 -4.33 -6.12
N LEU A 209 7.21 -3.06 -6.44
CA LEU A 209 7.35 -2.62 -7.83
C LEU A 209 8.46 -3.38 -8.58
N ALA A 210 9.61 -3.60 -7.93
CA ALA A 210 10.72 -4.36 -8.49
C ALA A 210 10.33 -5.82 -8.77
N ASN A 211 9.66 -6.48 -7.82
CA ASN A 211 9.15 -7.83 -8.02
C ASN A 211 8.16 -7.91 -9.18
N VAL A 212 7.26 -6.93 -9.32
CA VAL A 212 6.29 -6.89 -10.44
C VAL A 212 6.98 -6.65 -11.79
N ILE A 213 7.96 -5.74 -11.85
CA ILE A 213 8.65 -5.38 -13.11
C ILE A 213 9.62 -6.49 -13.54
N HIS A 214 10.38 -7.06 -12.60
CA HIS A 214 11.46 -8.00 -12.88
C HIS A 214 11.06 -9.47 -12.72
N GLY A 215 9.86 -9.75 -12.20
CA GLY A 215 9.33 -11.11 -12.07
C GLY A 215 9.80 -11.86 -10.83
N GLY A 216 10.04 -11.17 -9.71
CA GLY A 216 10.44 -11.75 -8.43
C GLY A 216 11.90 -11.51 -8.04
N GLY A 217 12.31 -12.09 -6.90
CA GLY A 217 13.69 -12.05 -6.41
C GLY A 217 14.15 -10.77 -5.70
N TYR A 218 13.23 -9.84 -5.36
CA TYR A 218 13.52 -8.65 -4.57
C TYR A 218 12.87 -8.73 -3.19
N SER A 219 13.61 -8.31 -2.19
CA SER A 219 13.15 -8.10 -0.81
C SER A 219 13.44 -6.67 -0.35
N LEU A 220 13.05 -6.34 0.87
CA LEU A 220 13.40 -5.05 1.48
C LEU A 220 14.93 -4.85 1.61
N GLU A 221 15.69 -5.94 1.80
CA GLU A 221 17.15 -5.89 1.94
C GLU A 221 17.87 -5.51 0.63
N ASP A 222 17.19 -5.67 -0.51
CA ASP A 222 17.70 -5.35 -1.84
C ASP A 222 17.46 -3.89 -2.25
N VAL A 223 16.79 -3.10 -1.39
CA VAL A 223 16.52 -1.68 -1.61
C VAL A 223 17.53 -0.84 -0.83
N ASP A 224 18.26 0.04 -1.52
CA ASP A 224 19.12 1.03 -0.86
C ASP A 224 18.25 2.17 -0.28
N VAL A 225 18.30 2.40 1.03
CA VAL A 225 17.38 3.32 1.73
C VAL A 225 18.11 4.43 2.46
N GLU A 226 17.73 5.66 2.15
CA GLU A 226 18.10 6.88 2.86
C GLU A 226 16.81 7.64 3.24
N GLY A 227 16.67 7.95 4.53
CA GLY A 227 15.52 8.69 5.06
C GLY A 227 15.58 10.20 4.80
N ILE A 228 14.67 10.94 5.44
CA ILE A 228 14.59 12.41 5.34
C ILE A 228 15.09 13.15 6.58
N THR A 229 15.40 12.43 7.66
CA THR A 229 15.74 12.99 8.98
C THR A 229 16.96 13.89 8.96
N ASP A 230 17.96 13.56 8.14
CA ASP A 230 19.21 14.31 8.03
C ASP A 230 19.20 15.41 6.95
N VAL A 231 18.04 15.71 6.32
CA VAL A 231 17.96 16.75 5.28
C VAL A 231 17.94 18.14 5.92
N PRO A 232 18.99 18.97 5.75
CA PRO A 232 19.04 20.26 6.42
C PRO A 232 18.18 21.32 5.67
N PRO A 233 17.56 22.27 6.38
CA PRO A 233 16.79 23.36 5.75
C PRO A 233 17.59 24.14 4.71
N SER A 234 18.88 24.35 4.95
CA SER A 234 19.77 25.05 4.02
C SER A 234 19.94 24.33 2.67
N ALA A 235 19.81 22.99 2.63
CA ALA A 235 19.81 22.25 1.37
C ALA A 235 18.50 22.47 0.59
N LEU A 236 17.37 22.63 1.29
CA LEU A 236 16.07 22.93 0.68
C LEU A 236 16.04 24.37 0.13
N GLU A 237 16.57 25.32 0.89
CA GLU A 237 16.72 26.72 0.45
C GLU A 237 17.59 26.82 -0.81
N LEU A 238 18.77 26.17 -0.80
CA LEU A 238 19.67 26.16 -1.96
C LEU A 238 19.03 25.46 -3.17
N ALA A 239 18.26 24.40 -2.96
CA ALA A 239 17.51 23.76 -4.03
C ALA A 239 16.50 24.72 -4.66
N ALA A 240 15.74 25.46 -3.83
CA ALA A 240 14.75 26.43 -4.29
C ALA A 240 15.39 27.58 -5.09
N GLU A 241 16.56 28.08 -4.65
CA GLU A 241 17.32 29.10 -5.41
C GLU A 241 17.71 28.63 -6.82
N ASP A 242 17.89 27.32 -7.02
CA ASP A 242 18.24 26.70 -8.30
C ASP A 242 17.01 26.19 -9.09
N GLY A 243 15.80 26.58 -8.68
CA GLY A 243 14.52 26.18 -9.31
C GLY A 243 14.21 24.69 -9.13
N ARG A 244 14.62 24.12 -7.99
CA ARG A 244 14.47 22.71 -7.63
C ARG A 244 13.86 22.56 -6.24
N THR A 245 13.38 21.37 -5.95
CA THR A 245 12.90 20.97 -4.63
C THR A 245 13.49 19.60 -4.27
N VAL A 246 13.38 19.20 -3.01
CA VAL A 246 13.81 17.87 -2.56
C VAL A 246 12.58 17.01 -2.30
N ARG A 247 12.60 15.78 -2.80
CA ARG A 247 11.56 14.77 -2.55
C ARG A 247 12.20 13.44 -2.17
N LEU A 248 11.54 12.67 -1.31
CA LEU A 248 11.89 11.27 -1.08
C LEU A 248 11.41 10.48 -2.30
N ILE A 249 12.35 10.07 -3.16
CA ILE A 249 12.06 9.36 -4.41
C ILE A 249 12.41 7.90 -4.24
N GLY A 250 11.40 7.05 -4.41
CA GLY A 250 11.59 5.64 -4.71
C GLY A 250 11.88 5.47 -6.20
N GLU A 251 12.87 4.66 -6.53
CA GLU A 251 13.31 4.40 -7.89
C GLU A 251 13.64 2.91 -8.08
N VAL A 252 13.07 2.31 -9.12
CA VAL A 252 13.34 0.95 -9.60
C VAL A 252 13.81 1.07 -11.04
N THR A 253 15.03 0.61 -11.32
CA THR A 253 15.62 0.55 -12.67
C THR A 253 16.27 -0.81 -12.91
N GLU A 254 16.91 -0.98 -14.06
CA GLU A 254 17.78 -2.15 -14.33
C GLU A 254 18.96 -2.28 -13.35
N ASP A 255 19.39 -1.17 -12.73
CA ASP A 255 20.52 -1.15 -11.78
C ASP A 255 20.10 -1.55 -10.35
N GLY A 256 18.80 -1.69 -10.10
CA GLY A 256 18.25 -2.05 -8.78
C GLY A 256 17.19 -1.07 -8.27
N ALA A 257 16.89 -1.20 -6.98
CA ALA A 257 15.88 -0.40 -6.28
C ALA A 257 16.53 0.49 -5.21
N ARG A 258 16.03 1.73 -5.06
CA ARG A 258 16.50 2.67 -4.04
C ARG A 258 15.43 3.65 -3.61
N VAL A 259 15.55 4.16 -2.40
CA VAL A 259 14.75 5.23 -1.82
C VAL A 259 15.70 6.27 -1.24
N GLY A 260 15.53 7.54 -1.58
CA GLY A 260 16.29 8.59 -0.94
C GLY A 260 15.87 10.00 -1.33
N PRO A 261 16.33 11.04 -0.58
CA PRO A 261 16.13 12.42 -0.98
C PRO A 261 16.79 12.70 -2.34
N ARG A 262 16.03 13.30 -3.26
CA ARG A 262 16.51 13.68 -4.60
C ARG A 262 16.10 15.10 -4.95
N LEU A 263 17.00 15.80 -5.64
CA LEU A 263 16.70 17.09 -6.27
C LEU A 263 15.80 16.88 -7.49
N VAL A 264 14.65 17.55 -7.50
CA VAL A 264 13.65 17.48 -8.56
C VAL A 264 13.38 18.91 -9.04
N PRO A 265 13.36 19.21 -10.35
CA PRO A 265 12.94 20.52 -10.83
C PRO A 265 11.52 20.85 -10.36
N GLU A 266 11.26 22.09 -9.93
CA GLU A 266 9.96 22.47 -9.36
C GLU A 266 8.78 22.25 -10.32
N ASN A 267 9.03 22.37 -11.63
CA ASN A 267 8.03 22.16 -12.68
C ASN A 267 7.97 20.70 -13.19
N HIS A 268 8.68 19.77 -12.55
CA HIS A 268 8.66 18.35 -12.92
C HIS A 268 7.45 17.64 -12.28
N THR A 269 6.93 16.60 -12.94
CA THR A 269 5.75 15.87 -12.44
C THR A 269 6.00 15.21 -11.08
N LEU A 270 7.25 14.80 -10.79
CA LEU A 270 7.64 14.26 -9.49
C LEU A 270 7.68 15.29 -8.35
N ALA A 271 7.55 16.59 -8.63
CA ALA A 271 7.53 17.64 -7.61
C ALA A 271 6.15 17.78 -6.93
N VAL A 272 5.38 16.69 -6.80
CA VAL A 272 4.09 16.67 -6.09
C VAL A 272 4.26 17.14 -4.65
N SER A 273 3.22 17.79 -4.10
CA SER A 273 3.27 18.43 -2.79
C SER A 273 2.25 17.85 -1.82
N GLY A 274 2.46 18.12 -0.52
CA GLY A 274 1.58 17.67 0.54
C GLY A 274 1.60 16.15 0.68
N THR A 275 0.44 15.53 0.84
CA THR A 275 0.29 14.07 1.02
C THR A 275 0.01 13.33 -0.29
N MET A 276 0.17 13.99 -1.44
CA MET A 276 -0.01 13.37 -2.75
C MET A 276 1.11 12.40 -3.06
N ASN A 277 0.75 11.29 -3.72
CA ASN A 277 1.69 10.36 -4.30
C ASN A 277 1.71 10.48 -5.82
N ILE A 278 2.81 10.02 -6.42
CA ILE A 278 2.93 9.87 -7.86
C ILE A 278 3.80 8.67 -8.19
N VAL A 279 3.39 7.91 -9.20
CA VAL A 279 4.17 6.87 -9.86
C VAL A 279 4.41 7.29 -11.31
N GLN A 280 5.68 7.44 -11.68
CA GLN A 280 6.14 7.66 -13.03
C GLN A 280 6.70 6.34 -13.58
N LEU A 281 6.12 5.84 -14.66
CA LEU A 281 6.61 4.65 -15.37
C LEU A 281 7.28 5.10 -16.66
N GLU A 282 8.51 4.67 -16.88
CA GLU A 282 9.20 4.76 -18.17
C GLU A 282 9.01 3.43 -18.90
N THR A 283 8.60 3.51 -20.17
CA THR A 283 8.28 2.34 -20.98
C THR A 283 9.02 2.39 -22.32
N GLU A 284 9.26 1.22 -22.91
CA GLU A 284 9.94 1.11 -24.21
C GLU A 284 9.23 1.87 -25.35
N HIS A 285 7.90 1.97 -25.30
CA HIS A 285 7.10 2.45 -26.43
C HIS A 285 6.09 3.54 -26.08
N ALA A 286 5.51 3.53 -24.88
CA ALA A 286 4.53 4.53 -24.46
C ALA A 286 5.19 5.80 -23.86
N GLY A 287 6.52 5.84 -23.81
CA GLY A 287 7.27 6.93 -23.19
C GLY A 287 7.03 6.94 -21.68
N ARG A 288 6.74 8.13 -21.13
CA ARG A 288 6.54 8.34 -19.69
C ARG A 288 5.07 8.43 -19.34
N LEU A 289 4.62 7.54 -18.47
CA LEU A 289 3.29 7.59 -17.86
C LEU A 289 3.41 8.17 -16.45
N ASN A 290 2.55 9.10 -16.09
CA ASN A 290 2.54 9.71 -14.75
C ASN A 290 1.14 9.51 -14.14
N LEU A 291 1.09 8.78 -13.03
CA LEU A 291 -0.13 8.46 -12.30
C LEU A 291 -0.05 9.11 -10.93
N SER A 292 -0.94 10.06 -10.61
CA SER A 292 -0.93 10.79 -9.35
C SER A 292 -2.30 10.77 -8.70
N GLY A 293 -2.30 10.76 -7.37
CA GLY A 293 -3.48 10.65 -6.55
C GLY A 293 -3.10 10.61 -5.07
N ARG A 294 -4.09 10.27 -4.24
CA ARG A 294 -3.87 10.02 -2.82
C ARG A 294 -3.23 8.66 -2.63
N GLY A 295 -2.11 8.63 -1.90
CA GLY A 295 -1.31 7.42 -1.68
C GLY A 295 -1.69 6.57 -0.47
N ALA A 296 -2.64 7.05 0.33
CA ALA A 296 -3.10 6.44 1.57
C ALA A 296 -4.51 6.98 1.91
N GLY A 297 -5.15 6.35 2.89
CA GLY A 297 -6.52 6.63 3.33
C GLY A 297 -7.40 5.40 3.21
N GLY A 298 -8.35 5.24 4.13
CA GLY A 298 -9.26 4.09 4.15
C GLY A 298 -10.04 3.93 2.85
N PRO A 299 -10.85 4.94 2.43
CA PRO A 299 -11.63 4.87 1.20
C PRO A 299 -10.78 4.75 -0.07
N GLU A 300 -9.64 5.44 -0.14
CA GLU A 300 -8.72 5.36 -1.27
C GLU A 300 -8.13 3.96 -1.42
N THR A 301 -7.67 3.35 -0.32
CA THR A 301 -7.11 2.00 -0.34
C THR A 301 -8.20 0.96 -0.61
N ALA A 302 -9.38 1.13 -0.03
CA ALA A 302 -10.53 0.27 -0.30
C ALA A 302 -10.96 0.30 -1.78
N THR A 303 -10.86 1.47 -2.43
CA THR A 303 -11.12 1.60 -3.88
C THR A 303 -10.18 0.70 -4.70
N ALA A 304 -8.89 0.66 -4.36
CA ALA A 304 -7.94 -0.21 -5.05
C ALA A 304 -8.21 -1.70 -4.78
N VAL A 305 -8.55 -2.07 -3.53
CA VAL A 305 -8.95 -3.43 -3.16
C VAL A 305 -10.19 -3.88 -3.95
N LEU A 306 -11.25 -3.08 -3.95
CA LEU A 306 -12.51 -3.47 -4.61
C LEU A 306 -12.34 -3.48 -6.14
N SER A 307 -11.51 -2.60 -6.70
CA SER A 307 -11.12 -2.67 -8.13
C SER A 307 -10.33 -3.94 -8.47
N ASP A 308 -9.54 -4.47 -7.53
CA ASP A 308 -8.88 -5.77 -7.69
C ASP A 308 -9.88 -6.93 -7.62
N VAL A 309 -10.86 -6.85 -6.72
CA VAL A 309 -11.95 -7.84 -6.65
C VAL A 309 -12.72 -7.89 -7.96
N ASP A 310 -13.07 -6.75 -8.56
CA ASP A 310 -13.74 -6.70 -9.87
C ASP A 310 -12.93 -7.36 -10.99
N ARG A 311 -11.59 -7.27 -10.92
CA ARG A 311 -10.66 -7.86 -11.91
C ARG A 311 -10.44 -9.37 -11.73
N LEU A 312 -11.04 -9.98 -10.71
CA LEU A 312 -11.08 -11.43 -10.53
C LEU A 312 -12.33 -12.07 -11.17
N SER A 313 -13.31 -11.25 -11.57
CA SER A 313 -14.61 -11.69 -12.11
C SER A 313 -14.69 -11.77 -13.64
#